data_AF-A0A947QI74-F1
#
_entry.id   AF-A0A947QI74-F1
#
_cell.length_a   1.000
_cell.length_b   1.000
_cell.length_c   1.000
_cell.angle_alpha   90.00
_cell.angle_beta   90.00
_cell.angle_gamma   90.00
#
_symmetry.space_group_name_H-M   'P 1'
#
loop_
_entity.id
_entity.type
_entity.pdbx_description
1 polymer ?
#
loop_
_entity_poly.entity_id
_entity_poly.type
_entity_poly.pdbx_seq_one_letter_code
_entity_poly.pdbx_strand_id
1 'polypeptide(L)'
;LCSDCAHILVDETGAPTAVTGAQLVPVGTRLGKVVPASLEETIRHYGDTHKPRPAVLSLSQPTELGTVYSAAELAELCRIAHGAGMAVHVDGARLSNAAVALGLGPAEASGYAPGATGQAPSGADVVCFGGTKNGLMFGEAVVFAPRPAGLPDTSRLRKTRLQLASKMRYIAAQFEEYVVSGLWRENAATANRMATRLAAGLSARGVGLEYPAQTNGVFLRIPGPVAEELRAKRFFYDWEGGSVRWMASWDTSESDVDSLLSDLDASMTAYRATASASAPGTERAEAAEAVARELAAGRAFLRSNWARLDDYKSPKELGLPRPPFVRPAPDGARLVALPDPAATGLGGKSFGECTATRRSRRKYRPEAISLEELSFLLWSCAGVKTVRNDNAFRTVPSGGCRHPLDLCIYARRVAGLEPGLYRYMAVDNALALLRPAASVPGTDMEKTGFLDLDAEMDAGLSGQLWNCAAMFVWTAVPERTEWTYTVAAAKTLLLDAGHACQALYGACEALGLGTCAQAAYDQDRLDAALGVDGRDEFAVYAAPVGRV
;
A
#
# COMPACT_ATOMS: atom_id res chain seq x y z
N LEU A 1 -7.78 -18.05 13.02
CA LEU A 1 -8.24 -16.65 13.14
C LEU A 1 -7.45 -15.99 14.25
N CYS A 2 -6.94 -14.77 14.06
CA CYS A 2 -6.14 -14.04 15.04
C CYS A 2 -6.23 -12.52 14.79
N SER A 3 -5.69 -11.70 15.70
CA SER A 3 -5.51 -10.27 15.43
C SER A 3 -4.60 -10.02 14.22
N ASP A 4 -4.74 -8.86 13.60
CA ASP A 4 -3.89 -8.35 12.52
C ASP A 4 -2.45 -8.06 12.98
N CYS A 5 -2.25 -7.79 14.27
CA CYS A 5 -0.92 -7.65 14.88
C CYS A 5 -0.47 -8.91 15.66
N ALA A 6 -1.14 -10.06 15.50
CA ALA A 6 -0.84 -11.25 16.29
C ALA A 6 0.62 -11.71 16.08
N HIS A 7 1.36 -12.01 17.14
CA HIS A 7 2.76 -12.47 17.04
C HIS A 7 2.91 -13.68 16.08
N ILE A 8 1.98 -14.63 16.19
CA ILE A 8 1.90 -15.82 15.32
C ILE A 8 1.73 -15.47 13.82
N LEU A 9 1.18 -14.29 13.51
CA LEU A 9 0.97 -13.79 12.14
C LEU A 9 2.20 -13.00 11.64
N VAL A 10 2.79 -12.15 12.49
CA VAL A 10 3.77 -11.15 12.05
C VAL A 10 5.24 -11.49 12.38
N ASP A 11 5.51 -12.17 13.51
CA ASP A 11 6.86 -12.22 14.12
C ASP A 11 7.41 -13.65 14.29
N GLU A 12 6.77 -14.66 13.68
CA GLU A 12 7.18 -16.07 13.81
C GLU A 12 7.72 -16.69 12.52
N THR A 13 8.00 -15.89 11.49
CA THR A 13 8.50 -16.40 10.19
C THR A 13 7.59 -17.50 9.62
N GLY A 14 6.28 -17.39 9.87
CA GLY A 14 5.29 -18.38 9.44
C GLY A 14 5.35 -19.73 10.16
N ALA A 15 6.01 -19.84 11.33
CA ALA A 15 6.14 -21.10 12.07
C ALA A 15 4.80 -21.83 12.32
N PRO A 16 3.68 -21.16 12.69
CA PRO A 16 2.40 -21.84 12.84
C PRO A 16 1.93 -22.51 11.54
N THR A 17 2.07 -21.81 10.42
CA THR A 17 1.71 -22.33 9.08
C THR A 17 2.61 -23.52 8.72
N ALA A 18 3.92 -23.42 8.97
CA ALA A 18 4.87 -24.49 8.68
C ALA A 18 4.63 -25.76 9.52
N VAL A 19 4.21 -25.60 10.78
CA VAL A 19 3.98 -26.73 11.69
C VAL A 19 2.61 -27.39 11.46
N THR A 20 1.59 -26.61 11.14
CA THR A 20 0.19 -27.07 11.09
C THR A 20 -0.36 -27.23 9.67
N GLY A 21 0.24 -26.59 8.68
CA GLY A 21 -0.33 -26.42 7.34
C GLY A 21 -1.54 -25.49 7.28
N ALA A 22 -1.95 -24.90 8.41
CA ALA A 22 -3.10 -24.03 8.49
C ALA A 22 -2.78 -22.63 7.98
N GLN A 23 -3.73 -22.04 7.26
CA GLN A 23 -3.68 -20.62 6.92
C GLN A 23 -4.03 -19.76 8.15
N LEU A 24 -3.20 -18.77 8.44
CA LEU A 24 -3.55 -17.71 9.38
C LEU A 24 -4.39 -16.64 8.68
N VAL A 25 -5.46 -16.22 9.33
CA VAL A 25 -6.42 -15.24 8.79
C VAL A 25 -6.63 -14.17 9.86
N PRO A 26 -6.24 -12.92 9.58
CA PRO A 26 -6.50 -11.80 10.48
C PRO A 26 -8.00 -11.49 10.51
N VAL A 27 -8.51 -11.10 11.67
CA VAL A 27 -9.87 -10.60 11.87
C VAL A 27 -9.83 -9.13 12.26
N GLY A 28 -10.92 -8.39 12.04
CA GLY A 28 -10.98 -6.97 12.41
C GLY A 28 -10.73 -6.77 13.92
N THR A 29 -9.80 -5.88 14.25
CA THR A 29 -9.39 -5.60 15.64
C THR A 29 -9.61 -4.14 16.03
N ARG A 30 -9.54 -3.88 17.33
CA ARG A 30 -9.43 -2.54 17.91
C ARG A 30 -8.45 -2.60 19.07
N LEU A 31 -7.39 -1.78 19.03
CA LEU A 31 -6.31 -1.79 20.02
C LEU A 31 -5.69 -3.19 20.19
N GLY A 32 -5.48 -3.92 19.10
CA GLY A 32 -4.93 -5.29 19.10
C GLY A 32 -5.93 -6.37 19.56
N LYS A 33 -7.14 -5.96 19.95
CA LYS A 33 -8.18 -6.87 20.44
C LYS A 33 -9.14 -7.25 19.33
N VAL A 34 -9.40 -8.54 19.16
CA VAL A 34 -10.41 -9.07 18.24
C VAL A 34 -11.78 -8.51 18.62
N VAL A 35 -12.48 -7.96 17.62
CA VAL A 35 -13.86 -7.45 17.81
C VAL A 35 -14.85 -8.60 17.60
N PRO A 36 -15.79 -8.86 18.54
CA PRO A 36 -16.75 -9.97 18.43
C PRO A 36 -17.53 -9.99 17.11
N ALA A 37 -18.05 -8.84 16.66
CA ALA A 37 -18.79 -8.74 15.41
C ALA A 37 -17.93 -9.13 14.19
N SER A 38 -16.67 -8.71 14.15
CA SER A 38 -15.72 -9.05 13.10
C SER A 38 -15.36 -10.54 13.10
N LEU A 39 -15.28 -11.15 14.29
CA LEU A 39 -15.07 -12.59 14.42
C LEU A 39 -16.24 -13.37 13.85
N GLU A 40 -17.48 -13.03 14.23
CA GLU A 40 -18.68 -13.68 13.71
C GLU A 40 -18.82 -13.52 12.19
N GLU A 41 -18.58 -12.32 11.67
CA GLU A 41 -18.58 -12.06 10.24
C GLU A 41 -17.56 -12.91 9.50
N THR A 42 -16.34 -13.00 10.03
CA THR A 42 -15.29 -13.84 9.44
C THR A 42 -15.68 -15.31 9.45
N ILE A 43 -16.21 -15.82 10.57
CA ILE A 43 -16.69 -17.20 10.68
C ILE A 43 -17.76 -17.49 9.61
N ARG A 44 -18.76 -16.60 9.45
CA ARG A 44 -19.79 -16.74 8.41
C ARG A 44 -19.18 -16.72 7.01
N HIS A 45 -18.26 -15.81 6.74
CA HIS A 45 -17.62 -15.66 5.43
C HIS A 45 -16.81 -16.90 5.01
N TYR A 46 -16.23 -17.60 5.98
CA TYR A 46 -15.47 -18.84 5.77
C TYR A 46 -16.31 -20.12 5.88
N GLY A 47 -17.65 -20.01 5.97
CA GLY A 47 -18.57 -21.16 5.89
C GLY A 47 -18.74 -21.73 4.47
N ASP A 48 -18.17 -21.07 3.45
CA ASP A 48 -18.19 -21.49 2.05
C ASP A 48 -17.18 -22.63 1.77
N THR A 49 -17.59 -23.63 0.97
CA THR A 49 -16.78 -24.83 0.70
C THR A 49 -15.49 -24.58 -0.07
N HIS A 50 -15.36 -23.43 -0.74
CA HIS A 50 -14.13 -23.05 -1.45
C HIS A 50 -13.06 -22.45 -0.51
N LYS A 51 -13.39 -22.25 0.77
CA LYS A 51 -12.49 -21.62 1.76
C LYS A 51 -12.05 -22.62 2.83
N PRO A 52 -10.86 -22.42 3.43
CA PRO A 52 -10.42 -23.26 4.53
C PRO A 52 -11.33 -23.09 5.75
N ARG A 53 -11.77 -24.20 6.32
CA ARG A 53 -12.66 -24.17 7.50
C ARG A 53 -11.94 -23.54 8.70
N PRO A 54 -12.52 -22.53 9.38
CA PRO A 54 -11.97 -21.99 10.62
C PRO A 54 -11.93 -23.08 11.69
N ALA A 55 -10.77 -23.27 12.31
CA ALA A 55 -10.56 -24.33 13.30
C ALA A 55 -10.06 -23.81 14.66
N VAL A 56 -9.30 -22.71 14.67
CA VAL A 56 -8.71 -22.14 15.89
C VAL A 56 -8.86 -20.62 15.90
N LEU A 57 -9.28 -20.07 17.04
CA LEU A 57 -9.14 -18.67 17.38
C LEU A 57 -7.92 -18.53 18.29
N SER A 58 -6.92 -17.73 17.89
CA SER A 58 -5.76 -17.40 18.72
C SER A 58 -5.87 -15.96 19.21
N LEU A 59 -5.77 -15.77 20.52
CA LEU A 59 -5.83 -14.47 21.20
C LEU A 59 -4.55 -14.24 21.98
N SER A 60 -4.00 -13.03 21.93
CA SER A 60 -2.83 -12.66 22.74
C SER A 60 -3.27 -11.94 24.01
N GLN A 61 -2.84 -12.41 25.18
CA GLN A 61 -3.20 -11.83 26.48
C GLN A 61 -1.96 -11.58 27.34
N PRO A 62 -1.56 -10.31 27.55
CA PRO A 62 -2.05 -9.10 26.88
C PRO A 62 -1.75 -9.13 25.37
N THR A 63 -2.37 -8.21 24.63
CA THR A 63 -2.11 -8.04 23.19
C THR A 63 -0.67 -7.58 22.94
N GLU A 64 -0.24 -7.65 21.69
CA GLU A 64 1.07 -7.14 21.24
C GLU A 64 1.22 -5.63 21.46
N LEU A 65 0.10 -4.91 21.56
CA LEU A 65 0.04 -3.47 21.86
C LEU A 65 0.00 -3.16 23.36
N GLY A 66 0.13 -4.17 24.22
CA GLY A 66 0.13 -4.04 25.68
C GLY A 66 -1.26 -3.80 26.29
N THR A 67 -2.32 -3.88 25.50
CA THR A 67 -3.71 -3.80 25.98
C THR A 67 -4.20 -5.15 26.49
N VAL A 68 -5.22 -5.13 27.33
CA VAL A 68 -5.72 -6.32 28.03
C VAL A 68 -7.16 -6.61 27.62
N TYR A 69 -7.46 -7.88 27.37
CA TYR A 69 -8.86 -8.33 27.35
C TYR A 69 -9.35 -8.50 28.79
N SER A 70 -10.48 -7.90 29.12
CA SER A 70 -11.19 -8.21 30.36
C SER A 70 -11.70 -9.66 30.33
N ALA A 71 -12.01 -10.21 31.51
CA ALA A 71 -12.58 -11.55 31.62
C ALA A 71 -13.88 -11.69 30.79
N ALA A 72 -14.72 -10.65 30.77
CA ALA A 72 -15.97 -10.65 30.00
C ALA A 72 -15.72 -10.67 28.48
N GLU A 73 -14.73 -9.91 27.99
CA GLU A 73 -14.39 -9.90 26.57
C GLU A 73 -13.81 -11.23 26.11
N LEU A 74 -12.92 -11.85 26.91
CA LEU A 74 -12.41 -13.19 26.59
C LEU A 74 -13.53 -14.24 26.60
N ALA A 75 -14.39 -14.23 27.62
CA ALA A 75 -15.49 -15.18 27.71
C ALA A 75 -16.43 -15.10 26.51
N GLU A 76 -16.73 -13.88 26.03
CA GLU A 76 -17.56 -13.67 24.85
C GLU A 76 -16.91 -14.21 23.57
N LEU A 77 -15.61 -13.94 23.37
CA LEU A 77 -14.87 -14.46 22.22
C LEU A 77 -14.76 -15.99 22.25
N CYS A 78 -14.55 -16.58 23.44
CA CYS A 78 -14.54 -18.03 23.62
C CYS A 78 -15.90 -18.63 23.28
N ARG A 79 -16.99 -18.01 23.76
CA ARG A 79 -18.36 -18.44 23.46
C ARG A 79 -18.64 -18.44 21.95
N ILE A 80 -18.24 -17.39 21.24
CA ILE A 80 -18.40 -17.29 19.78
C ILE A 80 -17.61 -18.39 19.07
N ALA A 81 -16.32 -18.58 19.41
CA ALA A 81 -15.46 -19.57 18.80
C ALA A 81 -15.96 -21.01 19.04
N HIS A 82 -16.30 -21.35 20.28
CA HIS A 82 -16.85 -22.67 20.62
C HIS A 82 -18.21 -22.91 19.97
N GLY A 83 -19.07 -21.88 19.88
CA GLY A 83 -20.33 -21.97 19.14
C GLY A 83 -20.15 -22.28 17.66
N ALA A 84 -19.01 -21.93 17.07
CA ALA A 84 -18.61 -22.28 15.71
C ALA A 84 -17.82 -23.61 15.62
N GLY A 85 -17.62 -24.31 16.73
CA GLY A 85 -16.85 -25.55 16.79
C GLY A 85 -15.34 -25.36 16.64
N MET A 86 -14.83 -24.15 16.89
CA MET A 86 -13.41 -23.83 16.88
C MET A 86 -12.80 -24.01 18.27
N ALA A 87 -11.51 -24.35 18.35
CA ALA A 87 -10.74 -24.29 19.60
C ALA A 87 -10.22 -22.87 19.85
N VAL A 88 -9.96 -22.53 21.11
CA VAL A 88 -9.39 -21.25 21.53
C VAL A 88 -8.00 -21.45 22.11
N HIS A 89 -7.04 -20.76 21.51
CA HIS A 89 -5.67 -20.63 21.98
C HIS A 89 -5.45 -19.24 22.59
N VAL A 90 -4.78 -19.17 23.73
CA VAL A 90 -4.24 -17.93 24.28
C VAL A 90 -2.72 -17.94 24.20
N ASP A 91 -2.18 -17.05 23.39
CA ASP A 91 -0.78 -16.66 23.47
C ASP A 91 -0.59 -15.80 24.73
N GLY A 92 -0.01 -16.43 25.75
CA GLY A 92 0.23 -15.83 27.05
C GLY A 92 1.70 -15.50 27.28
N ALA A 93 2.45 -15.10 26.23
CA ALA A 93 3.84 -14.68 26.35
C ALA A 93 4.08 -13.62 27.43
N ARG A 94 3.04 -12.84 27.78
CA ARG A 94 3.03 -11.89 28.91
C ARG A 94 1.79 -12.05 29.82
N LEU A 95 1.22 -13.25 29.92
CA LEU A 95 -0.01 -13.51 30.69
C LEU A 95 0.07 -13.04 32.14
N SER A 96 1.25 -13.17 32.77
CA SER A 96 1.51 -12.65 34.11
C SER A 96 1.22 -11.14 34.22
N ASN A 97 1.59 -10.35 33.21
CA ASN A 97 1.34 -8.90 33.17
C ASN A 97 -0.15 -8.59 33.06
N ALA A 98 -0.90 -9.30 32.20
CA ALA A 98 -2.34 -9.14 32.12
C ALA A 98 -3.05 -9.56 33.41
N ALA A 99 -2.63 -10.67 34.02
CA ALA A 99 -3.18 -11.16 35.28
C ALA A 99 -3.02 -10.12 36.41
N VAL A 100 -1.83 -9.54 36.56
CA VAL A 100 -1.60 -8.46 37.52
C VAL A 100 -2.44 -7.22 37.20
N ALA A 101 -2.50 -6.81 35.93
CA ALA A 101 -3.28 -5.64 35.52
C ALA A 101 -4.79 -5.79 35.80
N LEU A 102 -5.32 -7.02 35.72
CA LEU A 102 -6.72 -7.33 36.02
C LEU A 102 -6.98 -7.63 37.51
N GLY A 103 -5.93 -7.76 38.33
CA GLY A 103 -6.06 -8.22 39.71
C GLY A 103 -6.46 -9.69 39.85
N LEU A 104 -6.13 -10.52 38.86
CA LEU A 104 -6.54 -11.94 38.76
C LEU A 104 -5.36 -12.90 38.88
N GLY A 105 -5.65 -14.21 38.95
CA GLY A 105 -4.67 -15.26 38.68
C GLY A 105 -4.48 -15.53 37.17
N PRO A 106 -3.39 -16.20 36.75
CA PRO A 106 -3.14 -16.48 35.33
C PRO A 106 -4.24 -17.32 34.68
N ALA A 107 -4.84 -18.24 35.43
CA ALA A 107 -5.95 -19.06 34.95
C ALA A 107 -7.16 -18.18 34.57
N GLU A 108 -7.64 -17.34 35.48
CA GLU A 108 -8.78 -16.44 35.24
C GLU A 108 -8.47 -15.41 34.15
N ALA A 109 -7.25 -14.87 34.12
CA ALA A 109 -6.81 -13.92 33.11
C ALA A 109 -6.75 -14.52 31.69
N SER A 110 -6.60 -15.84 31.56
CA SER A 110 -6.69 -16.59 30.30
C SER A 110 -8.13 -17.00 29.93
N GLY A 111 -9.12 -16.61 30.74
CA GLY A 111 -10.53 -16.98 30.57
C GLY A 111 -10.90 -18.31 31.22
N TYR A 112 -9.96 -19.04 31.84
CA TYR A 112 -10.27 -20.28 32.54
C TYR A 112 -10.99 -19.98 33.88
N ALA A 113 -12.20 -20.50 34.03
CA ALA A 113 -12.98 -20.42 35.26
C ALA A 113 -13.01 -21.79 35.97
N PRO A 114 -12.32 -21.96 37.11
CA PRO A 114 -12.40 -23.20 37.90
C PRO A 114 -13.82 -23.43 38.42
N GLY A 115 -14.42 -24.59 38.14
CA GLY A 115 -15.68 -25.03 38.79
C GLY A 115 -16.98 -24.80 38.02
N ALA A 116 -16.94 -24.29 36.78
CA ALA A 116 -18.10 -24.22 35.88
C ALA A 116 -18.50 -25.63 35.38
N THR A 117 -19.03 -26.47 36.27
CA THR A 117 -19.60 -27.77 35.92
C THR A 117 -21.03 -27.57 35.41
N GLY A 118 -21.20 -27.45 34.09
CA GLY A 118 -22.53 -27.57 33.46
C GLY A 118 -22.90 -26.58 32.35
N GLN A 119 -22.08 -25.60 32.01
CA GLN A 119 -22.26 -24.77 30.81
C GLN A 119 -20.99 -24.83 29.95
N ALA A 120 -21.16 -24.73 28.63
CA ALA A 120 -20.09 -24.85 27.63
C ALA A 120 -18.82 -24.06 28.05
N PRO A 121 -17.61 -24.60 27.81
CA PRO A 121 -16.38 -24.01 28.31
C PRO A 121 -16.30 -22.53 27.91
N SER A 122 -16.23 -21.63 28.89
CA SER A 122 -16.21 -20.18 28.67
C SER A 122 -14.78 -19.61 28.62
N GLY A 123 -13.78 -20.44 28.31
CA GLY A 123 -12.36 -20.10 28.43
C GLY A 123 -11.47 -20.77 27.39
N ALA A 124 -10.19 -20.42 27.39
CA ALA A 124 -9.21 -20.97 26.46
C ALA A 124 -9.00 -22.48 26.63
N ASP A 125 -8.89 -23.21 25.52
CA ASP A 125 -8.56 -24.64 25.51
C ASP A 125 -7.06 -24.89 25.75
N VAL A 126 -6.23 -24.00 25.20
CA VAL A 126 -4.76 -24.09 25.26
C VAL A 126 -4.19 -22.71 25.58
N VAL A 127 -3.28 -22.64 26.54
CA VAL A 127 -2.60 -21.42 26.95
C VAL A 127 -1.10 -21.64 26.86
N CYS A 128 -0.39 -20.75 26.16
CA CYS A 128 1.07 -20.66 26.27
C CYS A 128 1.41 -19.72 27.44
N PHE A 129 1.69 -20.26 28.62
CA PHE A 129 2.06 -19.48 29.80
C PHE A 129 3.55 -19.12 29.76
N GLY A 130 3.82 -17.85 29.48
CA GLY A 130 5.19 -17.39 29.29
C GLY A 130 5.97 -17.12 30.57
N GLY A 131 7.20 -17.63 30.60
CA GLY A 131 8.13 -17.44 31.70
C GLY A 131 9.34 -16.60 31.29
N THR A 132 9.81 -16.75 30.06
CA THR A 132 11.06 -16.13 29.58
C THR A 132 11.00 -14.60 29.69
N LYS A 133 9.89 -14.00 29.26
CA LYS A 133 9.71 -12.53 29.29
C LYS A 133 9.48 -11.96 30.69
N ASN A 134 9.34 -12.82 31.71
CA ASN A 134 9.02 -12.44 33.08
C ASN A 134 10.00 -13.04 34.11
N GLY A 135 11.27 -13.24 33.71
CA GLY A 135 12.36 -13.54 34.63
C GLY A 135 12.97 -14.93 34.53
N LEU A 136 12.45 -15.82 33.68
CA LEU A 136 13.12 -17.09 33.40
C LEU A 136 14.23 -16.90 32.35
N MET A 137 15.35 -17.62 32.50
CA MET A 137 16.41 -17.66 31.48
C MET A 137 15.89 -18.23 30.16
N PHE A 138 15.08 -19.28 30.23
CA PHE A 138 14.31 -19.81 29.10
C PHE A 138 13.23 -20.76 29.60
N GLY A 139 12.05 -20.72 28.96
CA GLY A 139 10.99 -21.69 29.21
C GLY A 139 9.60 -21.09 29.05
N GLU A 140 8.75 -21.80 28.32
CA GLU A 140 7.33 -21.50 28.14
C GLU A 140 6.53 -22.77 28.45
N ALA A 141 5.39 -22.64 29.14
CA ALA A 141 4.54 -23.77 29.50
C ALA A 141 3.30 -23.82 28.62
N VAL A 142 3.13 -24.90 27.85
CA VAL A 142 1.88 -25.16 27.12
C VAL A 142 0.91 -25.88 28.06
N VAL A 143 -0.12 -25.15 28.50
CA VAL A 143 -1.15 -25.62 29.43
C VAL A 143 -2.42 -25.91 28.67
N PHE A 144 -3.03 -27.07 28.94
CA PHE A 144 -4.33 -27.43 28.36
C PHE A 144 -5.40 -27.38 29.45
N ALA A 145 -6.50 -26.67 29.25
CA ALA A 145 -7.40 -26.28 30.34
C ALA A 145 -8.90 -26.23 29.95
N PRO A 146 -9.64 -27.37 29.94
CA PRO A 146 -9.18 -28.75 30.10
C PRO A 146 -8.49 -29.26 28.84
N ARG A 147 -7.80 -30.41 28.90
CA ARG A 147 -7.24 -31.03 27.71
C ARG A 147 -8.33 -31.37 26.69
N PRO A 148 -8.33 -30.79 25.47
CA PRO A 148 -9.31 -31.15 24.45
C PRO A 148 -9.27 -32.65 24.13
N ALA A 149 -10.44 -33.24 23.98
CA ALA A 149 -10.57 -34.64 23.56
C ALA A 149 -10.06 -34.81 22.11
N GLY A 150 -9.41 -35.94 21.82
CA GLY A 150 -8.94 -36.25 20.47
C GLY A 150 -7.64 -35.54 20.05
N LEU A 151 -6.95 -34.83 20.96
CA LEU A 151 -5.62 -34.30 20.65
C LEU A 151 -4.61 -35.43 20.31
N PRO A 152 -3.71 -35.20 19.34
CA PRO A 152 -2.61 -36.12 19.07
C PRO A 152 -1.68 -36.25 20.28
N ASP A 153 -0.76 -37.21 20.23
CA ASP A 153 0.28 -37.38 21.25
C ASP A 153 1.19 -36.14 21.30
N THR A 154 0.86 -35.20 22.17
CA THR A 154 1.56 -33.93 22.31
C THR A 154 3.00 -34.10 22.80
N SER A 155 3.31 -35.19 23.51
CA SER A 155 4.67 -35.51 23.94
C SER A 155 5.55 -35.89 22.73
N ARG A 156 5.03 -36.73 21.84
CA ARG A 156 5.71 -37.05 20.57
C ARG A 156 5.74 -35.87 19.61
N LEU A 157 4.69 -35.03 19.57
CA LEU A 157 4.71 -33.80 18.78
C LEU A 157 5.83 -32.87 19.26
N ARG A 158 5.95 -32.63 20.57
CA ARG A 158 7.06 -31.84 21.14
C ARG A 158 8.44 -32.42 20.78
N LYS A 159 8.59 -33.75 20.81
CA LYS A 159 9.85 -34.42 20.41
C LYS A 159 10.17 -34.24 18.93
N THR A 160 9.21 -34.48 18.05
CA THR A 160 9.40 -34.39 16.59
C THR A 160 9.61 -32.95 16.11
N ARG A 161 9.12 -31.97 16.86
CA ARG A 161 9.38 -30.53 16.63
C ARG A 161 10.64 -30.01 17.33
N LEU A 162 11.50 -30.90 17.84
CA LEU A 162 12.78 -30.56 18.49
C LEU A 162 12.63 -29.66 19.73
N GLN A 163 11.44 -29.63 20.34
CA GLN A 163 11.11 -28.85 21.54
C GLN A 163 11.18 -29.68 22.84
N LEU A 164 11.63 -30.94 22.77
CA LEU A 164 11.85 -31.77 23.97
C LEU A 164 13.28 -31.61 24.49
N ALA A 165 13.45 -30.79 25.53
CA ALA A 165 14.73 -30.63 26.20
C ALA A 165 15.16 -31.92 26.93
N SER A 166 16.37 -32.41 26.63
CA SER A 166 16.94 -33.62 27.27
C SER A 166 17.09 -33.46 28.79
N LYS A 167 17.49 -32.27 29.25
CA LYS A 167 17.63 -31.94 30.68
C LYS A 167 16.49 -31.03 31.13
N MET A 168 15.25 -31.52 31.04
CA MET A 168 14.02 -30.78 31.37
C MET A 168 14.02 -30.14 32.77
N ARG A 169 14.78 -30.72 33.71
CA ARG A 169 14.96 -30.16 35.06
C ARG A 169 15.42 -28.70 35.09
N TYR A 170 16.18 -28.23 34.10
CA TYR A 170 16.59 -26.81 34.06
C TYR A 170 15.45 -25.87 33.69
N ILE A 171 14.43 -26.35 32.96
CA ILE A 171 13.20 -25.61 32.70
C ILE A 171 12.25 -25.76 33.90
N ALA A 172 12.08 -26.99 34.40
CA ALA A 172 11.15 -27.28 35.49
C ALA A 172 11.52 -26.57 36.79
N ALA A 173 12.79 -26.54 37.19
CA ALA A 173 13.24 -25.87 38.42
C ALA A 173 12.98 -24.35 38.38
N GLN A 174 13.07 -23.73 37.19
CA GLN A 174 12.70 -22.32 37.02
C GLN A 174 11.20 -22.10 37.23
N PHE A 175 10.36 -22.95 36.63
CA PHE A 175 8.89 -22.86 36.81
C PHE A 175 8.42 -23.21 38.22
N GLU A 176 9.12 -24.11 38.92
CA GLU A 176 8.82 -24.47 40.31
C GLU A 176 8.89 -23.23 41.20
N GLU A 177 10.04 -22.54 41.22
CA GLU A 177 10.17 -21.27 41.96
C GLU A 177 9.18 -20.23 41.45
N TYR A 178 9.15 -20.00 40.13
CA TYR A 178 8.33 -18.97 39.50
C TYR A 178 6.84 -19.05 39.87
N VAL A 179 6.29 -20.26 40.00
CA VAL A 179 4.87 -20.49 40.34
C VAL A 179 4.65 -20.63 41.84
N VAL A 180 5.47 -21.42 42.54
CA VAL A 180 5.24 -21.77 43.96
C VAL A 180 5.47 -20.59 44.90
N SER A 181 6.52 -19.80 44.68
CA SER A 181 6.80 -18.62 45.52
C SER A 181 5.97 -17.40 45.12
N GLY A 182 5.29 -17.44 43.96
CA GLY A 182 4.55 -16.31 43.42
C GLY A 182 5.43 -15.28 42.72
N LEU A 183 6.69 -15.59 42.44
CA LEU A 183 7.64 -14.72 41.73
C LEU A 183 7.09 -14.21 40.39
N TRP A 184 6.27 -15.00 39.67
CA TRP A 184 5.58 -14.54 38.46
C TRP A 184 4.80 -13.25 38.66
N ARG A 185 4.14 -13.11 39.81
CA ARG A 185 3.30 -11.96 40.15
C ARG A 185 4.16 -10.76 40.52
N GLU A 186 5.20 -10.99 41.32
CA GLU A 186 6.15 -9.95 41.73
C GLU A 186 6.83 -9.32 40.51
N ASN A 187 7.40 -10.14 39.63
CA ASN A 187 8.08 -9.71 38.42
C ASN A 187 7.16 -8.91 37.50
N ALA A 188 5.94 -9.42 37.26
CA ALA A 188 4.97 -8.74 36.41
C ALA A 188 4.45 -7.44 37.03
N ALA A 189 4.26 -7.41 38.35
CA ALA A 189 3.88 -6.20 39.07
C ALA A 189 4.94 -5.11 38.99
N THR A 190 6.22 -5.48 39.08
CA THR A 190 7.33 -4.54 38.86
C THR A 190 7.35 -4.01 37.44
N ALA A 191 7.27 -4.88 36.43
CA ALA A 191 7.23 -4.46 35.03
C ALA A 191 6.06 -3.50 34.74
N ASN A 192 4.84 -3.84 35.18
CA ASN A 192 3.66 -2.99 34.98
C ASN A 192 3.78 -1.66 35.73
N ARG A 193 4.30 -1.66 36.97
CA ARG A 193 4.51 -0.44 37.77
C ARG A 193 5.49 0.50 37.08
N MET A 194 6.58 -0.02 36.52
CA MET A 194 7.58 0.80 35.80
C MET A 194 7.04 1.37 34.49
N ALA A 195 6.27 0.59 33.72
CA ALA A 195 5.59 1.12 32.54
C ALA A 195 4.55 2.21 32.90
N THR A 196 3.83 2.04 34.02
CA THR A 196 2.91 3.06 34.55
C THR A 196 3.67 4.34 34.94
N ARG A 197 4.81 4.21 35.64
CA ARG A 197 5.69 5.34 35.98
C ARG A 197 6.20 6.05 34.73
N LEU A 198 6.65 5.29 33.73
CA LEU A 198 7.13 5.82 32.45
C LEU A 198 6.03 6.57 31.71
N ALA A 199 4.82 5.99 31.62
CA ALA A 199 3.65 6.63 31.03
C ALA A 199 3.27 7.93 31.73
N ALA A 200 3.27 7.95 33.08
CA ALA A 200 3.03 9.16 33.86
C ALA A 200 4.11 10.23 33.61
N GLY A 201 5.38 9.82 33.56
CA GLY A 201 6.51 10.70 33.25
C GLY A 201 6.44 11.31 31.86
N LEU A 202 5.97 10.55 30.86
CA LEU A 202 5.71 11.03 29.51
C LEU A 202 4.53 12.01 29.46
N SER A 203 3.42 11.68 30.12
CA SER A 203 2.25 12.55 30.21
C SER A 203 2.59 13.90 30.85
N ALA A 204 3.42 13.91 31.90
CA ALA A 204 3.89 15.14 32.55
C ALA A 204 4.73 16.03 31.60
N ARG A 205 5.31 15.45 30.55
CA ARG A 205 6.08 16.14 29.50
C ARG A 205 5.24 16.51 28.27
N GLY A 206 3.92 16.23 28.31
CA GLY A 206 3.01 16.45 27.19
C GLY A 206 3.21 15.47 26.03
N VAL A 207 3.87 14.33 26.26
CA VAL A 207 4.07 13.28 25.25
C VAL A 207 2.91 12.29 25.32
N GLY A 208 2.11 12.24 24.26
CA GLY A 208 0.97 11.34 24.14
C GLY A 208 1.38 9.90 23.84
N LEU A 209 0.57 8.95 24.32
CA LEU A 209 0.72 7.53 24.00
C LEU A 209 -0.18 7.14 22.83
N GLU A 210 0.32 6.25 21.97
CA GLU A 210 -0.44 5.70 20.84
C GLU A 210 -1.51 4.71 21.33
N TYR A 211 -1.18 3.94 22.39
CA TYR A 211 -2.05 2.95 23.00
C TYR A 211 -2.07 3.10 24.52
N PRO A 212 -3.16 2.70 25.20
CA PRO A 212 -3.21 2.68 26.66
C PRO A 212 -2.14 1.76 27.26
N ALA A 213 -1.32 2.29 28.17
CA ALA A 213 -0.32 1.52 28.91
C ALA A 213 -0.98 0.69 30.03
N GLN A 214 -1.62 -0.43 29.67
CA GLN A 214 -2.34 -1.31 30.61
C GLN A 214 -1.45 -2.40 31.23
N THR A 215 -0.28 -2.66 30.65
CA THR A 215 0.69 -3.67 31.11
C THR A 215 2.10 -3.08 31.18
N ASN A 216 3.09 -3.73 30.60
CA ASN A 216 4.50 -3.33 30.68
C ASN A 216 5.03 -2.64 29.41
N GLY A 217 4.18 -2.39 28.42
CA GLY A 217 4.53 -1.72 27.17
C GLY A 217 4.02 -0.29 27.12
N VAL A 218 4.84 0.62 26.61
CA VAL A 218 4.50 2.02 26.31
C VAL A 218 4.84 2.30 24.85
N PHE A 219 3.85 2.79 24.11
CA PHE A 219 3.97 3.09 22.69
C PHE A 219 3.69 4.57 22.49
N LEU A 220 4.60 5.26 21.80
CA LEU A 220 4.55 6.71 21.64
C LEU A 220 5.20 7.14 20.33
N ARG A 221 4.89 8.36 19.90
CA ARG A 221 5.57 9.03 18.79
C ARG A 221 6.46 10.13 19.34
N ILE A 222 7.71 10.11 18.90
CA ILE A 222 8.70 11.17 19.15
C ILE A 222 9.37 11.54 17.83
N PRO A 223 9.94 12.75 17.69
CA PRO A 223 10.65 13.14 16.46
C PRO A 223 11.78 12.15 16.14
N GLY A 224 11.97 11.83 14.85
CA GLY A 224 13.01 10.91 14.39
C GLY A 224 14.41 11.19 14.95
N PRO A 225 14.91 12.43 14.89
CA PRO A 225 16.22 12.78 15.46
C PRO A 225 16.32 12.53 16.98
N VAL A 226 15.22 12.74 17.71
CA VAL A 226 15.15 12.46 19.15
C VAL A 226 15.21 10.95 19.39
N ALA A 227 14.49 10.15 18.59
CA ALA A 227 14.55 8.70 18.68
C ALA A 227 15.96 8.16 18.38
N GLU A 228 16.65 8.69 17.37
CA GLU A 228 18.02 8.31 17.02
C GLU A 228 19.02 8.63 18.13
N GLU A 229 18.96 9.84 18.70
CA GLU A 229 19.82 10.23 19.82
C GLU A 229 19.59 9.35 21.06
N LEU A 230 18.32 9.07 21.37
CA LEU A 230 17.97 8.17 22.45
C LEU A 230 18.46 6.74 22.19
N ARG A 231 18.39 6.25 20.94
CA ARG A 231 18.90 4.91 20.58
C ARG A 231 20.39 4.75 20.76
N ALA A 232 21.15 5.83 20.59
CA ALA A 232 22.58 5.81 20.87
C ALA A 232 22.90 5.55 22.35
N LYS A 233 21.95 5.81 23.26
CA LYS A 233 22.10 5.66 24.71
C LYS A 233 21.31 4.48 25.27
N ARG A 234 20.18 4.12 24.64
CA ARG A 234 19.16 3.20 25.15
C ARG A 234 18.71 2.25 24.06
N PHE A 235 18.58 0.97 24.39
CA PHE A 235 18.04 0.01 23.45
C PHE A 235 16.51 0.01 23.45
N PHE A 236 15.90 0.29 22.29
CA PHE A 236 14.46 0.11 22.07
C PHE A 236 14.15 -0.04 20.58
N TYR A 237 12.98 -0.59 20.28
CA TYR A 237 12.55 -0.90 18.91
C TYR A 237 11.64 0.20 18.33
N ASP A 238 11.72 0.37 17.02
CA ASP A 238 10.63 0.96 16.24
C ASP A 238 9.38 0.06 16.30
N TRP A 239 8.22 0.69 16.12
CA TRP A 239 6.94 0.04 15.94
C TRP A 239 6.29 0.53 14.65
N GLU A 240 5.31 -0.22 14.18
CA GLU A 240 4.56 0.11 12.97
C GLU A 240 3.95 1.52 13.04
N GLY A 241 3.83 2.17 11.87
CA GLY A 241 3.21 3.49 11.76
C GLY A 241 4.08 4.66 12.25
N GLY A 242 5.37 4.44 12.53
CA GLY A 242 6.34 5.47 12.93
C GLY A 242 6.35 5.77 14.43
N SER A 243 5.82 4.86 15.25
CA SER A 243 5.90 4.91 16.71
C SER A 243 7.15 4.20 17.21
N VAL A 244 7.54 4.44 18.47
CA VAL A 244 8.56 3.66 19.18
C VAL A 244 7.91 2.83 20.28
N ARG A 245 8.50 1.68 20.59
CA ARG A 245 8.02 0.75 21.63
C ARG A 245 9.03 0.66 22.77
N TRP A 246 8.64 1.12 23.95
CA TRP A 246 9.41 0.99 25.19
C TRP A 246 8.77 -0.07 26.08
N MET A 247 9.56 -1.03 26.54
CA MET A 247 9.09 -2.17 27.33
C MET A 247 9.80 -2.16 28.68
N ALA A 248 9.03 -2.13 29.76
CA ALA A 248 9.55 -2.42 31.10
C ALA A 248 9.60 -3.94 31.33
N SER A 249 10.66 -4.39 31.97
CA SER A 249 10.90 -5.77 32.39
C SER A 249 10.79 -5.90 33.91
N TRP A 250 10.91 -7.13 34.40
CA TRP A 250 10.88 -7.47 35.81
C TRP A 250 12.02 -6.84 36.63
N ASP A 251 13.14 -6.53 35.99
CA ASP A 251 14.34 -5.92 36.55
C ASP A 251 14.48 -4.42 36.22
N THR A 252 13.50 -3.81 35.56
CA THR A 252 13.50 -2.36 35.35
C THR A 252 13.39 -1.65 36.70
N SER A 253 14.38 -0.81 37.01
CA SER A 253 14.41 -0.01 38.22
C SER A 253 13.76 1.37 38.02
N GLU A 254 13.45 2.06 39.11
CA GLU A 254 13.01 3.47 39.03
C GLU A 254 14.08 4.35 38.39
N SER A 255 15.36 4.10 38.67
CA SER A 255 16.47 4.82 38.05
C SER A 255 16.56 4.61 36.54
N ASP A 256 16.18 3.44 36.02
CA ASP A 256 16.14 3.21 34.57
C ASP A 256 15.08 4.09 33.91
N VAL A 257 13.89 4.15 34.51
CA VAL A 257 12.79 5.00 34.04
C VAL A 257 13.16 6.47 34.12
N ASP A 258 13.68 6.91 35.27
CA ASP A 258 14.01 8.32 35.50
C ASP A 258 15.16 8.78 34.61
N SER A 259 16.17 7.94 34.40
CA SER A 259 17.29 8.26 33.52
C SER A 259 16.89 8.27 32.04
N LEU A 260 15.99 7.37 31.60
CA LEU A 260 15.40 7.42 30.26
C LEU A 260 14.60 8.72 30.04
N LEU A 261 13.80 9.12 31.02
CA LEU A 261 13.02 10.37 30.96
C LEU A 261 13.93 11.61 30.96
N SER A 262 15.02 11.59 31.73
CA SER A 262 16.05 12.64 31.70
C SER A 262 16.76 12.71 30.35
N ASP A 263 17.12 11.57 29.77
CA ASP A 263 17.70 11.53 28.42
C ASP A 263 16.71 12.08 27.40
N LEU A 264 15.42 11.74 27.52
CA LEU A 264 14.37 12.28 26.66
C LEU A 264 14.27 13.81 26.80
N ASP A 265 14.33 14.35 28.01
CA ASP A 265 14.31 15.81 28.22
C ASP A 265 15.53 16.48 27.57
N ALA A 266 16.71 15.90 27.74
CA ALA A 266 17.94 16.40 27.12
C ALA A 266 17.83 16.39 25.59
N SER A 267 17.42 15.27 25.01
CA SER A 267 17.28 15.11 23.55
C SER A 267 16.16 15.98 22.98
N MET A 268 15.03 16.12 23.69
CA MET A 268 13.95 17.02 23.29
C MET A 268 14.36 18.49 23.41
N THR A 269 15.18 18.85 24.40
CA THR A 269 15.73 20.20 24.56
C THR A 269 16.73 20.50 23.45
N ALA A 270 17.65 19.58 23.15
CA ALA A 270 18.59 19.69 22.03
C ALA A 270 17.85 19.77 20.69
N TYR A 271 16.81 18.97 20.49
CA TYR A 271 15.95 19.01 19.31
C TYR A 271 15.19 20.34 19.20
N ARG A 272 14.66 20.89 20.30
CA ARG A 272 14.00 22.20 20.29
C ARG A 272 14.99 23.35 20.09
N ALA A 273 16.19 23.25 20.67
CA ALA A 273 17.26 24.24 20.51
C ALA A 273 17.83 24.22 19.10
N THR A 274 17.99 23.04 18.50
CA THR A 274 18.33 22.90 17.07
C THR A 274 17.16 23.32 16.21
N ALA A 275 15.90 23.01 16.52
CA ALA A 275 14.73 23.54 15.80
C ALA A 275 14.56 25.07 15.93
N SER A 276 15.10 25.67 17.00
CA SER A 276 15.09 27.12 17.28
C SER A 276 16.32 27.84 16.70
N ALA A 277 17.50 27.20 16.68
CA ALA A 277 18.71 27.64 16.00
C ALA A 277 18.65 27.38 14.48
N SER A 278 17.88 26.37 14.10
CA SER A 278 17.28 26.14 12.79
C SER A 278 15.86 26.72 12.76
N ALA A 279 15.62 27.87 13.41
CA ALA A 279 14.60 28.77 12.91
C ALA A 279 15.10 29.19 11.52
N PRO A 280 14.54 28.69 10.42
CA PRO A 280 15.02 29.04 9.11
C PRO A 280 14.20 30.27 8.73
N GLY A 281 14.47 31.39 9.42
CA GLY A 281 13.72 32.63 9.26
C GLY A 281 13.92 33.21 7.86
N THR A 282 15.09 32.97 7.26
CA THR A 282 15.38 33.33 5.87
C THR A 282 15.23 32.11 4.97
N GLU A 283 15.90 30.98 5.19
CA GLU A 283 15.81 29.83 4.26
C GLU A 283 14.44 29.12 4.21
N ARG A 284 13.67 29.01 5.31
CA ARG A 284 12.30 28.43 5.27
C ARG A 284 11.31 29.45 4.75
N ALA A 285 11.51 30.73 5.03
CA ALA A 285 10.70 31.79 4.45
C ALA A 285 10.96 31.89 2.95
N GLU A 286 12.21 31.86 2.51
CA GLU A 286 12.63 31.86 1.10
C GLU A 286 12.21 30.57 0.40
N ALA A 287 12.32 29.39 1.04
CA ALA A 287 11.81 28.13 0.50
C ALA A 287 10.28 28.07 0.49
N ALA A 288 9.61 28.56 1.54
CA ALA A 288 8.15 28.64 1.56
C ALA A 288 7.62 29.69 0.58
N GLU A 289 8.35 30.79 0.37
CA GLU A 289 8.05 31.82 -0.61
C GLU A 289 8.35 31.30 -2.02
N ALA A 290 9.43 30.55 -2.23
CA ALA A 290 9.72 29.86 -3.48
C ALA A 290 8.62 28.86 -3.81
N VAL A 291 8.24 28.00 -2.86
CA VAL A 291 7.11 27.07 -3.02
C VAL A 291 5.80 27.83 -3.22
N ALA A 292 5.56 28.93 -2.51
CA ALA A 292 4.36 29.75 -2.69
C ALA A 292 4.32 30.41 -4.08
N ARG A 293 5.48 30.87 -4.61
CA ARG A 293 5.63 31.39 -5.97
C ARG A 293 5.34 30.31 -7.00
N GLU A 294 5.90 29.11 -6.86
CA GLU A 294 5.63 27.99 -7.76
C GLU A 294 4.14 27.56 -7.70
N LEU A 295 3.57 27.44 -6.51
CA LEU A 295 2.15 27.13 -6.34
C LEU A 295 1.25 28.25 -6.92
N ALA A 296 1.64 29.51 -6.78
CA ALA A 296 0.93 30.64 -7.37
C ALA A 296 1.03 30.64 -8.89
N ALA A 297 2.21 30.35 -9.46
CA ALA A 297 2.43 30.23 -10.90
C ALA A 297 1.60 29.07 -11.48
N GLY A 298 1.64 27.89 -10.86
CA GLY A 298 0.81 26.75 -11.26
C GLY A 298 -0.70 27.05 -11.17
N ARG A 299 -1.15 27.73 -10.11
CA ARG A 299 -2.55 28.18 -10.00
C ARG A 299 -2.92 29.23 -11.05
N ALA A 300 -2.02 30.17 -11.37
CA ALA A 300 -2.23 31.18 -12.38
C ALA A 300 -2.34 30.57 -13.79
N PHE A 301 -1.50 29.57 -14.07
CA PHE A 301 -1.56 28.78 -15.28
C PHE A 301 -2.90 28.04 -15.46
N LEU A 302 -3.50 27.53 -14.39
CA LEU A 302 -4.82 26.88 -14.43
C LEU A 302 -6.00 27.87 -14.52
N ARG A 303 -5.79 29.16 -14.25
CA ARG A 303 -6.84 30.19 -14.34
C ARG A 303 -7.15 30.57 -15.77
N SER A 304 -8.33 31.15 -15.97
CA SER A 304 -8.67 31.76 -17.25
C SER A 304 -7.81 32.99 -17.49
N ASN A 305 -7.16 33.07 -18.65
CA ASN A 305 -6.41 34.23 -19.11
C ASN A 305 -6.91 34.74 -20.48
N TRP A 306 -8.16 34.43 -20.85
CA TRP A 306 -8.77 34.82 -22.13
C TRP A 306 -8.73 36.32 -22.43
N ALA A 307 -8.84 37.18 -21.42
CA ALA A 307 -8.77 38.64 -21.60
C ALA A 307 -7.39 39.10 -22.12
N ARG A 308 -6.33 38.31 -21.92
CA ARG A 308 -4.99 38.65 -22.43
C ARG A 308 -4.88 38.45 -23.94
N LEU A 309 -5.84 37.80 -24.60
CA LEU A 309 -5.82 37.69 -26.06
C LEU A 309 -5.89 39.06 -26.75
N ASP A 310 -6.55 40.04 -26.13
CA ASP A 310 -6.64 41.40 -26.67
C ASP A 310 -5.27 42.10 -26.73
N ASP A 311 -4.30 41.63 -25.94
CA ASP A 311 -2.94 42.19 -25.86
C ASP A 311 -1.99 41.63 -26.94
N TYR A 312 -2.36 40.54 -27.63
CA TYR A 312 -1.47 39.84 -28.58
C TYR A 312 -2.19 39.47 -29.87
N LYS A 313 -1.56 39.71 -31.02
CA LYS A 313 -2.01 39.11 -32.28
C LYS A 313 -1.56 37.66 -32.36
N SER A 314 -2.50 36.77 -32.62
CA SER A 314 -2.22 35.35 -32.87
C SER A 314 -1.51 35.13 -34.21
N PRO A 315 -0.72 34.04 -34.35
CA PRO A 315 -0.19 33.63 -35.65
C PRO A 315 -1.25 33.58 -36.76
N LYS A 316 -2.47 33.13 -36.41
CA LYS A 316 -3.64 33.18 -37.31
C LYS A 316 -3.96 34.60 -37.79
N GLU A 317 -4.03 35.57 -36.88
CA GLU A 317 -4.32 36.98 -37.23
C GLU A 317 -3.17 37.66 -37.96
N LEU A 318 -1.95 37.16 -37.78
CA LEU A 318 -0.77 37.57 -38.55
C LEU A 318 -0.70 36.90 -39.93
N GLY A 319 -1.62 35.99 -40.26
CA GLY A 319 -1.65 35.30 -41.54
C GLY A 319 -0.59 34.22 -41.69
N LEU A 320 0.01 33.74 -40.59
CA LEU A 320 0.99 32.66 -40.63
C LEU A 320 0.34 31.31 -41.00
N PRO A 321 1.06 30.42 -41.70
CA PRO A 321 0.54 29.12 -42.09
C PRO A 321 -0.03 28.34 -40.91
N ARG A 322 -1.12 27.63 -41.16
CA ARG A 322 -1.76 26.79 -40.14
C ARG A 322 -0.91 25.53 -39.91
N PRO A 323 -0.60 25.17 -38.64
CA PRO A 323 0.03 23.90 -38.33
C PRO A 323 -0.84 22.70 -38.73
N PRO A 324 -0.24 21.58 -39.21
CA PRO A 324 -1.00 20.39 -39.57
C PRO A 324 -1.62 19.74 -38.32
N PHE A 325 -2.86 19.27 -38.43
CA PHE A 325 -3.60 18.65 -37.32
C PHE A 325 -3.16 17.20 -37.01
N VAL A 326 -2.37 16.58 -37.89
CA VAL A 326 -1.63 15.33 -37.67
C VAL A 326 -0.25 15.55 -38.26
N ARG A 327 0.81 15.17 -37.56
CA ARG A 327 2.15 15.26 -38.16
C ARG A 327 2.34 14.19 -39.21
N PRO A 328 3.08 14.49 -40.29
CA PRO A 328 3.48 13.49 -41.26
C PRO A 328 4.22 12.32 -40.58
N ALA A 329 4.09 11.13 -41.17
CA ALA A 329 4.93 10.02 -40.78
C ALA A 329 6.40 10.38 -41.07
N PRO A 330 7.36 9.96 -40.22
CA PRO A 330 8.78 10.13 -40.54
C PRO A 330 9.12 9.51 -41.89
N ASP A 331 10.07 10.12 -42.61
CA ASP A 331 10.49 9.60 -43.91
C ASP A 331 11.00 8.16 -43.79
N GLY A 332 10.46 7.26 -44.62
CA GLY A 332 10.80 5.84 -44.59
C GLY A 332 10.19 5.04 -43.43
N ALA A 333 9.36 5.65 -42.58
CA ALA A 333 8.67 4.92 -41.51
C ALA A 333 7.72 3.86 -42.10
N ARG A 334 7.79 2.65 -41.55
CA ARG A 334 6.88 1.57 -41.95
C ARG A 334 5.48 1.85 -41.42
N LEU A 335 4.49 1.87 -42.32
CA LEU A 335 3.09 2.04 -41.97
C LEU A 335 2.40 0.67 -41.84
N VAL A 336 1.62 0.51 -40.77
CA VAL A 336 0.76 -0.64 -40.53
C VAL A 336 -0.69 -0.17 -40.54
N ALA A 337 -1.48 -0.60 -41.53
CA ALA A 337 -2.89 -0.27 -41.61
C ALA A 337 -3.66 -0.94 -40.45
N LEU A 338 -4.58 -0.22 -39.82
CA LEU A 338 -5.42 -0.75 -38.76
C LEU A 338 -6.79 -1.18 -39.30
N PRO A 339 -7.42 -2.22 -38.71
CA PRO A 339 -8.80 -2.57 -39.00
C PRO A 339 -9.74 -1.38 -38.82
N ASP A 340 -10.79 -1.27 -39.66
CA ASP A 340 -11.78 -0.20 -39.50
C ASP A 340 -12.52 -0.35 -38.16
N PRO A 341 -12.35 0.58 -37.21
CA PRO A 341 -12.95 0.50 -35.88
C PRO A 341 -14.47 0.40 -35.93
N ALA A 342 -15.12 1.03 -36.92
CA ALA A 342 -16.58 0.99 -37.07
C ALA A 342 -17.10 -0.37 -37.56
N ALA A 343 -16.27 -1.14 -38.27
CA ALA A 343 -16.63 -2.46 -38.81
C ALA A 343 -16.36 -3.61 -37.83
N THR A 344 -15.64 -3.37 -36.73
CA THR A 344 -15.24 -4.43 -35.78
C THR A 344 -16.38 -5.01 -34.94
N GLY A 345 -17.48 -4.28 -34.77
CA GLY A 345 -18.55 -4.66 -33.84
C GLY A 345 -18.15 -4.61 -32.35
N LEU A 346 -16.97 -4.06 -32.03
CA LEU A 346 -16.46 -3.92 -30.68
C LEU A 346 -17.10 -2.74 -29.94
N GLY A 347 -17.05 -2.78 -28.60
CA GLY A 347 -17.52 -1.67 -27.75
C GLY A 347 -19.02 -1.66 -27.43
N GLY A 348 -19.68 -2.82 -27.43
CA GLY A 348 -21.13 -2.95 -27.26
C GLY A 348 -21.73 -2.56 -25.90
N LYS A 349 -20.93 -2.15 -24.91
CA LYS A 349 -21.46 -1.63 -23.63
C LYS A 349 -22.06 -0.23 -23.82
N SER A 350 -23.17 0.06 -23.15
CA SER A 350 -23.75 1.40 -23.16
C SER A 350 -22.88 2.41 -22.41
N PHE A 351 -23.04 3.70 -22.74
CA PHE A 351 -22.36 4.78 -22.02
C PHE A 351 -22.67 4.78 -20.52
N GLY A 352 -23.91 4.43 -20.14
CA GLY A 352 -24.33 4.32 -18.74
C GLY A 352 -23.58 3.21 -18.00
N GLU A 353 -23.47 2.03 -18.61
CA GLU A 353 -22.71 0.91 -18.05
C GLU A 353 -21.23 1.24 -17.92
N CYS A 354 -20.61 1.78 -18.98
CA CYS A 354 -19.20 2.18 -18.93
C CYS A 354 -18.94 3.22 -17.84
N THR A 355 -19.79 4.25 -17.72
CA THR A 355 -19.67 5.26 -16.66
C THR A 355 -19.78 4.65 -15.27
N ALA A 356 -20.74 3.74 -15.06
CA ALA A 356 -20.98 3.12 -13.75
C ALA A 356 -19.89 2.12 -13.34
N THR A 357 -19.27 1.43 -14.30
CA THR A 357 -18.36 0.31 -14.03
C THR A 357 -16.88 0.65 -14.20
N ARG A 358 -16.55 1.72 -14.93
CA ARG A 358 -15.17 2.14 -15.19
C ARG A 358 -14.41 2.39 -13.89
N ARG A 359 -13.25 1.75 -13.78
CA ARG A 359 -12.30 1.89 -12.66
C ARG A 359 -10.87 1.94 -13.17
N SER A 360 -10.00 2.58 -12.41
CA SER A 360 -8.55 2.54 -12.66
C SER A 360 -8.01 1.18 -12.24
N ARG A 361 -7.48 0.42 -13.18
CA ARG A 361 -6.92 -0.93 -12.96
C ARG A 361 -5.43 -0.89 -13.27
N ARG A 362 -4.62 -1.46 -12.37
CA ARG A 362 -3.14 -1.35 -12.40
C ARG A 362 -2.43 -2.70 -12.45
N LYS A 363 -3.18 -3.79 -12.35
CA LYS A 363 -2.67 -5.16 -12.43
C LYS A 363 -3.13 -5.73 -13.77
N TYR A 364 -2.15 -6.09 -14.61
CA TYR A 364 -2.42 -6.57 -15.95
C TYR A 364 -1.89 -7.99 -16.11
N ARG A 365 -2.73 -8.83 -16.71
CA ARG A 365 -2.38 -10.20 -17.07
C ARG A 365 -1.49 -10.18 -18.33
N PRO A 366 -0.65 -11.23 -18.55
CA PRO A 366 0.36 -11.23 -19.60
C PRO A 366 -0.19 -11.50 -21.01
N GLU A 367 -1.50 -11.60 -21.21
CA GLU A 367 -2.06 -11.88 -22.54
C GLU A 367 -1.99 -10.64 -23.46
N ALA A 368 -2.06 -10.91 -24.76
CA ALA A 368 -2.10 -9.89 -25.79
C ALA A 368 -3.50 -9.28 -25.95
N ILE A 369 -3.54 -8.07 -26.50
CA ILE A 369 -4.75 -7.51 -27.12
C ILE A 369 -4.71 -7.73 -28.63
N SER A 370 -5.87 -7.79 -29.28
CA SER A 370 -5.98 -7.90 -30.74
C SER A 370 -5.68 -6.57 -31.44
N LEU A 371 -5.40 -6.62 -32.74
CA LEU A 371 -5.19 -5.42 -33.55
C LEU A 371 -6.51 -4.62 -33.71
N GLU A 372 -7.65 -5.32 -33.74
CA GLU A 372 -8.99 -4.75 -33.77
C GLU A 372 -9.30 -3.96 -32.50
N GLU A 373 -8.97 -4.51 -31.32
CA GLU A 373 -9.11 -3.80 -30.04
C GLU A 373 -8.18 -2.60 -29.95
N LEU A 374 -6.92 -2.73 -30.38
CA LEU A 374 -6.00 -1.59 -30.44
C LEU A 374 -6.55 -0.48 -31.35
N SER A 375 -7.03 -0.84 -32.54
CA SER A 375 -7.65 0.10 -33.48
C SER A 375 -8.85 0.83 -32.85
N PHE A 376 -9.74 0.08 -32.19
CA PHE A 376 -10.89 0.65 -31.50
C PHE A 376 -10.50 1.63 -30.39
N LEU A 377 -9.48 1.29 -29.59
CA LEU A 377 -8.96 2.16 -28.52
C LEU A 377 -8.37 3.45 -29.10
N LEU A 378 -7.50 3.35 -30.12
CA LEU A 378 -6.88 4.47 -30.82
C LEU A 378 -7.92 5.42 -31.43
N TRP A 379 -8.90 4.84 -32.14
CA TRP A 379 -10.00 5.60 -32.71
C TRP A 379 -10.82 6.31 -31.63
N SER A 380 -11.15 5.61 -30.55
CA SER A 380 -11.98 6.18 -29.48
C SER A 380 -11.35 7.41 -28.83
N CYS A 381 -10.03 7.45 -28.65
CA CYS A 381 -9.35 8.56 -27.97
C CYS A 381 -8.65 9.57 -28.90
N ALA A 382 -8.47 9.26 -30.19
CA ALA A 382 -7.75 10.14 -31.12
C ALA A 382 -8.25 10.11 -32.58
N GLY A 383 -9.22 9.27 -32.94
CA GLY A 383 -9.66 9.07 -34.33
C GLY A 383 -10.27 10.31 -35.00
N VAL A 384 -10.04 10.45 -36.31
CA VAL A 384 -10.65 11.49 -37.16
C VAL A 384 -11.92 10.93 -37.81
N LYS A 385 -13.04 11.64 -37.68
CA LYS A 385 -14.34 11.28 -38.29
C LYS A 385 -14.49 11.87 -39.69
N THR A 386 -14.10 13.14 -39.86
CA THR A 386 -14.19 13.85 -41.14
C THR A 386 -13.25 15.05 -41.12
N VAL A 387 -12.72 15.42 -42.30
CA VAL A 387 -11.97 16.66 -42.51
C VAL A 387 -12.83 17.60 -43.36
N ARG A 388 -13.09 18.81 -42.86
CA ARG A 388 -13.84 19.85 -43.59
C ARG A 388 -13.27 21.23 -43.27
N ASN A 389 -13.13 22.09 -44.29
CA ASN A 389 -12.59 23.46 -44.14
C ASN A 389 -11.28 23.47 -43.33
N ASP A 390 -10.35 22.58 -43.69
CA ASP A 390 -9.06 22.35 -43.02
C ASP A 390 -9.13 21.97 -41.53
N ASN A 391 -10.31 21.61 -41.02
CA ASN A 391 -10.53 21.15 -39.65
C ASN A 391 -10.78 19.64 -39.62
N ALA A 392 -10.07 18.92 -38.75
CA ALA A 392 -10.29 17.51 -38.48
C ALA A 392 -11.26 17.35 -37.30
N PHE A 393 -12.46 16.85 -37.57
CA PHE A 393 -13.43 16.55 -36.52
C PHE A 393 -13.13 15.18 -35.93
N ARG A 394 -12.73 15.14 -34.65
CA ARG A 394 -12.32 13.90 -33.98
C ARG A 394 -13.40 13.26 -33.12
N THR A 395 -13.10 12.08 -32.59
CA THR A 395 -13.91 11.37 -31.58
C THR A 395 -13.95 12.07 -30.24
N VAL A 396 -12.95 12.91 -29.94
CA VAL A 396 -12.85 13.70 -28.72
C VAL A 396 -12.92 15.21 -29.02
N PRO A 397 -13.54 16.02 -28.13
CA PRO A 397 -13.61 17.45 -28.32
C PRO A 397 -12.23 18.11 -28.15
N SER A 398 -12.05 19.25 -28.83
CA SER A 398 -10.85 20.08 -28.70
C SER A 398 -11.19 21.56 -28.84
N GLY A 399 -10.59 22.40 -28.00
CA GLY A 399 -10.73 23.86 -28.09
C GLY A 399 -10.40 24.37 -29.50
N GLY A 400 -11.34 25.08 -30.14
CA GLY A 400 -11.13 25.65 -31.48
C GLY A 400 -10.88 24.63 -32.60
N CYS A 401 -11.14 23.35 -32.37
CA CYS A 401 -10.79 22.25 -33.29
C CYS A 401 -9.28 22.26 -33.63
N ARG A 402 -8.43 22.55 -32.64
CA ARG A 402 -6.97 22.64 -32.83
C ARG A 402 -6.28 21.29 -32.72
N HIS A 403 -6.77 20.40 -31.86
CA HIS A 403 -6.26 19.06 -31.63
C HIS A 403 -4.73 19.04 -31.38
N PRO A 404 -4.27 19.62 -30.27
CA PRO A 404 -2.84 19.74 -29.97
C PRO A 404 -2.16 18.42 -29.64
N LEU A 405 -2.86 17.30 -29.61
CA LEU A 405 -2.31 16.02 -29.17
C LEU A 405 -2.00 15.11 -30.34
N ASP A 406 -0.79 14.56 -30.36
CA ASP A 406 -0.46 13.34 -31.06
C ASP A 406 -0.50 12.17 -30.07
N LEU A 407 -0.61 10.94 -30.58
CA LEU A 407 -0.69 9.74 -29.76
C LEU A 407 0.42 8.76 -30.17
N CYS A 408 1.36 8.55 -29.28
CA CYS A 408 2.41 7.56 -29.38
C CYS A 408 2.01 6.32 -28.59
N ILE A 409 2.20 5.13 -29.17
CA ILE A 409 1.91 3.85 -28.54
C ILE A 409 3.18 3.04 -28.45
N TYR A 410 3.57 2.66 -27.24
CA TYR A 410 4.52 1.55 -27.09
C TYR A 410 3.73 0.24 -27.03
N ALA A 411 3.70 -0.48 -28.15
CA ALA A 411 3.01 -1.77 -28.28
C ALA A 411 3.96 -2.89 -27.84
N ARG A 412 3.59 -3.62 -26.79
CA ARG A 412 4.39 -4.71 -26.22
C ARG A 412 3.84 -6.07 -26.62
N ARG A 413 2.52 -6.23 -26.49
CA ARG A 413 1.79 -7.49 -26.75
C ARG A 413 0.49 -7.21 -27.47
N VAL A 414 0.60 -6.95 -28.76
CA VAL A 414 -0.54 -6.75 -29.67
C VAL A 414 -0.44 -7.82 -30.76
N ALA A 415 -1.49 -8.63 -30.90
CA ALA A 415 -1.49 -9.72 -31.89
C ALA A 415 -1.38 -9.15 -33.31
N GLY A 416 -0.44 -9.68 -34.11
CA GLY A 416 -0.23 -9.25 -35.49
C GLY A 416 0.58 -7.95 -35.65
N LEU A 417 1.09 -7.37 -34.56
CA LEU A 417 1.93 -6.17 -34.58
C LEU A 417 3.27 -6.49 -33.90
N GLU A 418 4.38 -6.11 -34.53
CA GLU A 418 5.69 -6.30 -33.87
C GLU A 418 5.80 -5.37 -32.64
N PRO A 419 6.48 -5.80 -31.57
CA PRO A 419 6.71 -4.91 -30.44
C PRO A 419 7.57 -3.70 -30.83
N GLY A 420 7.15 -2.51 -30.42
CA GLY A 420 7.82 -1.27 -30.78
C GLY A 420 7.06 -0.01 -30.39
N LEU A 421 7.71 1.13 -30.57
CA LEU A 421 7.13 2.46 -30.44
C LEU A 421 6.54 2.89 -31.79
N TYR A 422 5.29 3.31 -31.76
CA TYR A 422 4.52 3.74 -32.92
C TYR A 422 3.89 5.11 -32.69
N ARG A 423 3.62 5.83 -33.78
CA ARG A 423 2.72 7.00 -33.79
C ARG A 423 1.42 6.64 -34.49
N TYR A 424 0.29 7.02 -33.91
CA TYR A 424 -1.00 6.85 -34.54
C TYR A 424 -1.28 7.92 -35.60
N MET A 425 -1.40 7.47 -36.85
CA MET A 425 -1.72 8.27 -38.02
C MET A 425 -3.26 8.34 -38.15
N ALA A 426 -3.86 9.27 -37.40
CA ALA A 426 -5.31 9.28 -37.21
C ALA A 426 -6.16 9.58 -38.47
N VAL A 427 -5.57 10.18 -39.50
CA VAL A 427 -6.24 10.40 -40.81
C VAL A 427 -6.29 9.11 -41.62
N ASP A 428 -5.19 8.37 -41.63
CA ASP A 428 -5.03 7.16 -42.43
C ASP A 428 -5.51 5.90 -41.71
N ASN A 429 -5.88 6.02 -40.44
CA ASN A 429 -6.16 4.90 -39.53
C ASN A 429 -5.02 3.85 -39.58
N ALA A 430 -3.79 4.31 -39.34
CA ALA A 430 -2.59 3.51 -39.42
C ALA A 430 -1.62 3.79 -38.27
N LEU A 431 -0.66 2.89 -38.05
CA LEU A 431 0.47 3.09 -37.15
C LEU A 431 1.75 3.30 -37.95
N ALA A 432 2.46 4.39 -37.69
CA ALA A 432 3.82 4.60 -38.18
C ALA A 432 4.80 4.07 -37.14
N LEU A 433 5.62 3.08 -37.52
CA LEU A 433 6.67 2.55 -36.66
C LEU A 433 7.78 3.61 -36.52
N LEU A 434 8.00 4.07 -35.28
CA LEU A 434 9.07 5.01 -34.95
C LEU A 434 10.35 4.26 -34.58
N ARG A 435 10.22 3.22 -33.74
CA ARG A 435 11.36 2.46 -33.22
C ARG A 435 10.95 1.02 -32.88
N PRO A 436 11.51 0.00 -33.54
CA PRO A 436 11.31 -1.40 -33.13
C PRO A 436 11.82 -1.62 -31.70
N ALA A 437 11.15 -2.46 -30.91
CA ALA A 437 11.64 -2.75 -29.56
C ALA A 437 12.99 -3.49 -29.56
N ALA A 438 13.33 -4.16 -30.66
CA ALA A 438 14.58 -4.89 -30.86
C ALA A 438 15.77 -4.00 -31.29
N SER A 439 15.59 -2.70 -31.53
CA SER A 439 16.64 -1.82 -32.07
C SER A 439 17.47 -1.09 -31.00
N VAL A 440 17.26 -1.36 -29.72
CA VAL A 440 18.07 -0.83 -28.61
C VAL A 440 19.17 -1.85 -28.28
N PRO A 441 20.45 -1.48 -28.14
CA PRO A 441 21.51 -2.46 -27.92
C PRO A 441 21.50 -3.00 -26.49
N GLY A 442 21.11 -4.27 -26.32
CA GLY A 442 21.65 -5.14 -25.28
C GLY A 442 20.67 -5.60 -24.20
N THR A 443 19.91 -6.65 -24.46
CA THR A 443 19.89 -7.88 -23.66
C THR A 443 19.31 -9.08 -24.43
N ASP A 444 19.76 -10.27 -24.06
CA ASP A 444 19.43 -11.56 -24.66
C ASP A 444 17.96 -11.94 -24.38
N MET A 445 17.09 -11.77 -25.39
CA MET A 445 15.63 -12.01 -25.35
C MET A 445 15.24 -13.36 -24.73
N GLU A 446 16.06 -14.39 -24.90
CA GLU A 446 15.77 -15.76 -24.44
C GLU A 446 15.90 -15.95 -22.92
N LYS A 447 16.55 -15.03 -22.19
CA LYS A 447 16.86 -15.22 -20.75
C LYS A 447 15.98 -14.43 -19.77
N THR A 448 15.35 -13.33 -20.18
CA THR A 448 14.72 -12.39 -19.24
C THR A 448 13.26 -12.06 -19.52
N GLY A 449 12.78 -12.21 -20.76
CA GLY A 449 11.41 -11.85 -21.15
C GLY A 449 11.12 -10.33 -21.14
N PHE A 450 12.16 -9.49 -21.08
CA PHE A 450 12.07 -8.03 -21.19
C PHE A 450 12.56 -7.56 -22.57
N LEU A 451 11.85 -6.60 -23.18
CA LEU A 451 12.33 -5.88 -24.36
C LEU A 451 13.26 -4.75 -23.89
N ASP A 452 14.32 -4.42 -24.61
CA ASP A 452 15.24 -3.33 -24.22
C ASP A 452 14.52 -1.96 -24.13
N LEU A 453 13.49 -1.75 -24.96
CA LEU A 453 12.60 -0.59 -24.89
C LEU A 453 11.68 -0.58 -23.65
N ASP A 454 11.48 -1.72 -22.96
CA ASP A 454 10.75 -1.75 -21.68
C ASP A 454 11.51 -0.97 -20.61
N ALA A 455 12.84 -1.09 -20.56
CA ALA A 455 13.66 -0.44 -19.54
C ALA A 455 13.67 1.09 -19.70
N GLU A 456 13.84 1.58 -20.93
CA GLU A 456 13.75 3.01 -21.24
C GLU A 456 12.38 3.58 -20.89
N MET A 457 11.30 2.90 -21.34
CA MET A 457 9.94 3.34 -21.08
C MET A 457 9.62 3.30 -19.58
N ASP A 458 9.99 2.23 -18.86
CA ASP A 458 9.72 2.13 -17.43
C ASP A 458 10.54 3.14 -16.61
N ALA A 459 11.77 3.46 -17.03
CA ALA A 459 12.56 4.53 -16.43
C ALA A 459 11.93 5.92 -16.64
N GLY A 460 11.37 6.19 -17.83
CA GLY A 460 10.60 7.41 -18.09
C GLY A 460 9.30 7.46 -17.29
N LEU A 461 8.61 6.33 -17.16
CA LEU A 461 7.33 6.21 -16.44
C LEU A 461 7.49 6.04 -14.92
N SER A 462 8.72 6.13 -14.38
CA SER A 462 9.01 5.98 -12.96
C SER A 462 8.54 4.64 -12.36
N GLY A 463 8.78 3.52 -13.07
CA GLY A 463 8.42 2.18 -12.62
C GLY A 463 6.94 1.82 -12.86
N GLN A 464 6.24 2.60 -13.69
CA GLN A 464 4.80 2.48 -13.91
C GLN A 464 4.42 1.89 -15.27
N LEU A 465 5.33 1.23 -16.00
CA LEU A 465 4.96 0.52 -17.23
C LEU A 465 3.98 -0.65 -16.95
N TRP A 466 4.03 -1.21 -15.73
CA TRP A 466 3.10 -2.20 -15.16
C TRP A 466 2.61 -3.26 -16.15
N ASN A 467 3.41 -4.26 -16.50
CA ASN A 467 3.04 -5.40 -17.37
C ASN A 467 1.94 -5.15 -18.44
N CYS A 468 1.83 -3.96 -19.05
CA CYS A 468 0.72 -3.62 -19.90
C CYS A 468 0.91 -4.26 -21.29
N ALA A 469 -0.18 -4.43 -22.04
CA ALA A 469 -0.10 -4.89 -23.42
C ALA A 469 0.33 -3.76 -24.36
N ALA A 470 -0.13 -2.54 -24.09
CA ALA A 470 0.26 -1.34 -24.80
C ALA A 470 0.27 -0.13 -23.85
N MET A 471 1.25 0.76 -24.00
CA MET A 471 1.31 2.04 -23.30
C MET A 471 0.91 3.16 -24.24
N PHE A 472 -0.14 3.90 -23.90
CA PHE A 472 -0.62 5.06 -24.65
C PHE A 472 0.04 6.30 -24.06
N VAL A 473 0.70 7.11 -24.87
CA VAL A 473 1.30 8.37 -24.44
C VAL A 473 0.85 9.48 -25.37
N TRP A 474 0.11 10.45 -24.82
CA TRP A 474 -0.27 11.65 -25.55
C TRP A 474 0.87 12.66 -25.45
N THR A 475 1.32 13.11 -26.61
CA THR A 475 2.31 14.17 -26.74
C THR A 475 1.61 15.44 -27.19
N ALA A 476 2.01 16.56 -26.62
CA ALA A 476 1.53 17.88 -26.95
C ALA A 476 2.35 18.49 -28.08
N VAL A 477 1.69 19.09 -29.05
CA VAL A 477 2.26 19.97 -30.08
C VAL A 477 1.62 21.35 -29.89
N PRO A 478 2.16 22.18 -28.97
CA PRO A 478 1.50 23.41 -28.52
C PRO A 478 1.15 24.38 -29.64
N GLU A 479 2.01 24.46 -30.68
CA GLU A 479 1.87 25.35 -31.83
C GLU A 479 0.47 25.27 -32.47
N ARG A 480 -0.14 24.08 -32.53
CA ARG A 480 -1.49 23.87 -33.10
C ARG A 480 -2.54 24.73 -32.41
N THR A 481 -2.45 24.86 -31.09
CA THR A 481 -3.40 25.62 -30.27
C THR A 481 -2.95 27.08 -30.14
N GLU A 482 -1.65 27.32 -29.98
CA GLU A 482 -1.06 28.65 -29.94
C GLU A 482 -1.32 29.46 -31.20
N TRP A 483 -1.40 28.81 -32.36
CA TRP A 483 -1.75 29.45 -33.63
C TRP A 483 -3.06 30.24 -33.56
N THR A 484 -4.04 29.80 -32.75
CA THR A 484 -5.30 30.52 -32.53
C THR A 484 -5.34 31.26 -31.20
N TYR A 485 -4.82 30.66 -30.12
CA TYR A 485 -5.07 31.13 -28.76
C TYR A 485 -3.83 31.66 -28.03
N THR A 486 -2.67 31.74 -28.70
CA THR A 486 -1.42 32.30 -28.15
C THR A 486 -1.21 31.97 -26.67
N VAL A 487 -1.24 32.98 -25.80
CA VAL A 487 -0.99 32.89 -24.37
C VAL A 487 -2.07 32.11 -23.60
N ALA A 488 -3.25 31.90 -24.17
CA ALA A 488 -4.35 31.14 -23.58
C ALA A 488 -4.36 29.64 -24.01
N ALA A 489 -3.45 29.22 -24.87
CA ALA A 489 -3.44 27.87 -25.44
C ALA A 489 -3.24 26.76 -24.40
N ALA A 490 -2.32 26.94 -23.45
CA ALA A 490 -1.85 25.86 -22.59
C ALA A 490 -2.96 25.21 -21.73
N LYS A 491 -3.88 26.02 -21.19
CA LYS A 491 -5.03 25.50 -20.43
C LYS A 491 -5.95 24.63 -21.29
N THR A 492 -6.23 25.07 -22.51
CA THR A 492 -7.11 24.32 -23.42
C THR A 492 -6.47 22.99 -23.83
N LEU A 493 -5.15 22.97 -24.03
CA LEU A 493 -4.40 21.75 -24.31
C LEU A 493 -4.52 20.70 -23.20
N LEU A 494 -4.40 21.11 -21.93
CA LEU A 494 -4.55 20.17 -20.82
C LEU A 494 -5.98 19.64 -20.65
N LEU A 495 -7.00 20.45 -20.97
CA LEU A 495 -8.39 19.97 -21.01
C LEU A 495 -8.57 18.90 -22.10
N ASP A 496 -7.97 19.12 -23.28
CA ASP A 496 -7.99 18.15 -24.37
C ASP A 496 -7.35 16.81 -23.98
N ALA A 497 -6.26 16.84 -23.20
CA ALA A 497 -5.62 15.62 -22.68
C ALA A 497 -6.56 14.83 -21.74
N GLY A 498 -7.30 15.54 -20.88
CA GLY A 498 -8.33 14.95 -20.04
C GLY A 498 -9.46 14.29 -20.85
N HIS A 499 -9.94 14.97 -21.89
CA HIS A 499 -10.97 14.42 -22.78
C HIS A 499 -10.50 13.14 -23.49
N ALA A 500 -9.29 13.16 -24.04
CA ALA A 500 -8.70 12.02 -24.73
C ALA A 500 -8.53 10.80 -23.82
N CYS A 501 -8.02 11.02 -22.61
CA CYS A 501 -7.82 9.94 -21.65
C CYS A 501 -9.13 9.36 -21.11
N GLN A 502 -10.13 10.20 -20.83
CA GLN A 502 -11.44 9.70 -20.40
C GLN A 502 -12.11 8.86 -21.50
N ALA A 503 -11.92 9.21 -22.77
CA ALA A 503 -12.38 8.39 -23.88
C ALA A 503 -11.66 7.03 -23.92
N LEU A 504 -10.35 6.98 -23.66
CA LEU A 504 -9.62 5.71 -23.53
C LEU A 504 -10.16 4.86 -22.37
N TYR A 505 -10.45 5.46 -21.22
CA TYR A 505 -11.08 4.76 -20.09
C TYR A 505 -12.42 4.12 -20.45
N GLY A 506 -13.27 4.88 -21.16
CA GLY A 506 -14.57 4.38 -21.63
C GLY A 506 -14.41 3.21 -22.61
N ALA A 507 -13.49 3.34 -23.57
CA ALA A 507 -13.20 2.31 -24.55
C ALA A 507 -12.63 1.03 -23.90
N CYS A 508 -11.71 1.18 -22.94
CA CYS A 508 -11.18 0.04 -22.18
C CYS A 508 -12.31 -0.68 -21.44
N GLU A 509 -13.19 0.05 -20.75
CA GLU A 509 -14.30 -0.56 -20.03
C GLU A 509 -15.27 -1.28 -20.99
N ALA A 510 -15.54 -0.70 -22.17
CA ALA A 510 -16.36 -1.31 -23.21
C ALA A 510 -15.79 -2.62 -23.75
N LEU A 511 -14.45 -2.76 -23.75
CA LEU A 511 -13.73 -3.96 -24.19
C LEU A 511 -13.39 -4.95 -23.06
N GLY A 512 -13.73 -4.62 -21.80
CA GLY A 512 -13.31 -5.44 -20.64
C GLY A 512 -11.79 -5.38 -20.37
N LEU A 513 -11.15 -4.30 -20.79
CA LEU A 513 -9.74 -4.01 -20.56
C LEU A 513 -9.54 -3.12 -19.33
N GLY A 514 -8.31 -3.14 -18.80
CA GLY A 514 -7.86 -2.20 -17.78
C GLY A 514 -7.13 -1.02 -18.38
N THR A 515 -7.23 0.12 -17.70
CA THR A 515 -6.28 1.22 -17.83
C THR A 515 -6.19 1.99 -16.51
N CYS A 516 -5.06 2.67 -16.29
CA CYS A 516 -4.89 3.60 -15.19
C CYS A 516 -3.97 4.74 -15.61
N ALA A 517 -4.55 5.87 -15.97
CA ALA A 517 -3.82 7.04 -16.43
C ALA A 517 -2.77 7.57 -15.42
N GLN A 518 -1.67 8.09 -15.95
CA GLN A 518 -0.45 8.46 -15.26
C GLN A 518 -0.05 9.87 -15.67
N ALA A 519 -0.11 10.79 -14.69
CA ALA A 519 0.39 12.16 -14.83
C ALA A 519 1.74 12.36 -14.13
N ALA A 520 2.25 11.34 -13.43
CA ALA A 520 3.54 11.37 -12.76
C ALA A 520 4.50 10.46 -13.54
N TYR A 521 5.56 11.06 -14.08
CA TYR A 521 6.64 10.43 -14.82
C TYR A 521 7.83 11.41 -14.84
N ASP A 522 9.01 10.93 -15.23
CA ASP A 522 10.18 11.78 -15.49
C ASP A 522 10.06 12.35 -16.91
N GLN A 523 9.86 13.67 -17.01
CA GLN A 523 9.57 14.35 -18.28
C GLN A 523 10.69 14.14 -19.31
N ASP A 524 11.92 14.46 -18.94
CA ASP A 524 13.06 14.41 -19.85
C ASP A 524 13.34 12.98 -20.33
N ARG A 525 13.21 11.99 -19.43
CA ARG A 525 13.42 10.59 -19.78
C ARG A 525 12.29 10.05 -20.66
N LEU A 526 11.04 10.40 -20.38
CA LEU A 526 9.91 9.96 -21.20
C LEU A 526 9.98 10.59 -22.59
N ASP A 527 10.29 11.88 -22.69
CA ASP A 527 10.44 12.57 -23.98
C ASP A 527 11.58 11.96 -24.80
N ALA A 528 12.72 11.67 -24.18
CA ALA A 528 13.82 10.97 -24.82
C ALA A 528 13.41 9.56 -25.31
N ALA A 529 12.67 8.79 -24.50
CA ALA A 529 12.19 7.46 -24.88
C ALA A 529 11.17 7.51 -26.04
N LEU A 530 10.39 8.59 -26.16
CA LEU A 530 9.47 8.83 -27.26
C LEU A 530 10.15 9.40 -28.52
N GLY A 531 11.38 9.91 -28.39
CA GLY A 531 12.11 10.59 -29.46
C GLY A 531 11.55 11.97 -29.79
N VAL A 532 11.02 12.68 -28.79
CA VAL A 532 10.52 14.06 -28.92
C VAL A 532 11.49 15.04 -28.25
N ASP A 533 11.41 16.33 -28.61
CA ASP A 533 12.46 17.31 -28.25
C ASP A 533 12.27 17.97 -26.88
N GLY A 534 11.14 17.78 -26.21
CA GLY A 534 10.84 18.37 -24.90
C GLY A 534 10.48 19.87 -24.97
N ARG A 535 10.39 20.46 -26.17
CA ARG A 535 10.20 21.90 -26.40
C ARG A 535 8.97 22.17 -27.28
N ASP A 536 9.04 21.73 -28.53
CA ASP A 536 7.96 21.89 -29.52
C ASP A 536 7.04 20.65 -29.51
N GLU A 537 7.55 19.53 -29.00
CA GLU A 537 6.74 18.39 -28.60
C GLU A 537 7.23 17.71 -27.33
N PHE A 538 6.29 17.40 -26.43
CA PHE A 538 6.57 16.71 -25.17
C PHE A 538 5.38 15.88 -24.69
N ALA A 539 5.64 14.84 -23.90
CA ALA A 539 4.62 14.01 -23.26
C ALA A 539 3.82 14.83 -22.24
N VAL A 540 2.50 14.70 -22.25
CA VAL A 540 1.59 15.37 -21.28
C VAL A 540 0.70 14.40 -20.51
N TYR A 541 0.52 13.17 -21.00
CA TYR A 541 -0.27 12.17 -20.32
C TYR A 541 0.07 10.76 -20.79
N ALA A 542 0.14 9.78 -19.89
CA ALA A 542 0.34 8.38 -20.23
C ALA A 542 -0.77 7.48 -19.66
N ALA A 543 -1.02 6.33 -20.28
CA ALA A 543 -2.00 5.35 -19.83
C ALA A 543 -1.64 3.92 -20.30
N PRO A 544 -1.28 3.00 -19.40
CA PRO A 544 -1.16 1.59 -19.73
C PRO A 544 -2.53 1.00 -20.08
N VAL A 545 -2.56 0.05 -21.00
CA VAL A 545 -3.74 -0.75 -21.35
C VAL A 545 -3.38 -2.23 -21.38
N GLY A 546 -4.25 -3.07 -20.84
CA GLY A 546 -4.06 -4.53 -20.87
C GLY A 546 -5.24 -5.32 -20.31
N ARG A 547 -5.16 -6.65 -20.40
CA ARG A 547 -6.14 -7.56 -19.80
C ARG A 547 -6.07 -7.48 -18.28
N VAL A 548 -7.22 -7.53 -17.62
CA VAL A 548 -7.38 -7.42 -16.16
C VAL A 548 -8.01 -8.65 -15.54
#